data_AF-A0A8S1D3I2-F1
#
_entry.id   AF-A0A8S1D3I2-F1
#
_cell.length_a   1.000
_cell.length_b   1.000
_cell.length_c   1.000
_cell.angle_alpha   90.00
_cell.angle_beta   90.00
_cell.angle_gamma   90.00
#
_symmetry.space_group_name_H-M   'P 1'
#
loop_
_entity.id
_entity.type
_entity.pdbx_description
1 polymer ?
#
loop_
_entity_poly.entity_id
_entity_poly.type
_entity_poly.pdbx_seq_one_letter_code
_entity_poly.pdbx_strand_id
1 'polypeptide(L)'
;MEATGLGQTPVIIAGNKEQQKKYLGRLIEEPLVAAYCVTEPGAGSDVNGVKTRAEKKGDEWILNGQKMWITNGGVANWYFLLARTNPDPKAPASKAFTGFIVEREFPGVTPGRKEINMGQRCSDTRGITFEDVRIPKENVLLGEGAGFKIAMGTFDKTRAPVAAGATGLAQRAFTEATKYALERKAFGVPIATHQAVAFMLAEMAIGVETSRLAWMRAAWEVDQGRRNSYYASIAKALAGDVANKCAADAVQIFGGNGFNSDYPVEKLMRDAKIYQIYEGTAQIQRLIISRQLIERHLSSA
;
A
#
# COMPACT_ATOMS: atom_id res chain seq x y z
N MET A 1 8.79 -7.19 -3.86
CA MET A 1 9.61 -6.64 -2.76
C MET A 1 8.83 -5.64 -1.90
N GLU A 2 8.19 -4.61 -2.45
CA GLU A 2 7.49 -3.60 -1.61
C GLU A 2 6.41 -4.17 -0.67
N ALA A 3 5.59 -5.11 -1.14
CA ALA A 3 4.56 -5.75 -0.30
C ALA A 3 5.11 -6.49 0.92
N THR A 4 6.34 -7.04 0.82
CA THR A 4 7.05 -7.60 1.99
C THR A 4 7.40 -6.50 2.98
N GLY A 5 7.78 -5.31 2.49
CA GLY A 5 7.99 -4.11 3.29
C GLY A 5 6.78 -3.76 4.17
N LEU A 6 5.57 -3.87 3.62
CA LEU A 6 4.33 -3.67 4.38
C LEU A 6 4.11 -4.75 5.45
N GLY A 7 4.32 -6.03 5.12
CA GLY A 7 4.19 -7.13 6.09
C GLY A 7 5.22 -7.10 7.22
N GLN A 8 6.46 -6.67 6.92
CA GLN A 8 7.56 -6.69 7.90
C GLN A 8 7.60 -5.47 8.84
N THR A 9 7.09 -4.32 8.39
CA THR A 9 7.15 -3.07 9.15
C THR A 9 6.51 -3.16 10.55
N PRO A 10 5.33 -3.80 10.73
CA PRO A 10 4.76 -4.03 12.07
C PRO A 10 5.74 -4.71 13.05
N VAL A 11 6.49 -5.72 12.57
CA VAL A 11 7.47 -6.45 13.38
C VAL A 11 8.71 -5.57 13.65
N ILE A 12 9.13 -4.75 12.69
CA ILE A 12 10.24 -3.79 12.88
C ILE A 12 9.90 -2.77 13.98
N ILE A 13 8.67 -2.23 14.01
CA ILE A 13 8.32 -1.14 14.93
C ILE A 13 7.80 -1.61 16.29
N ALA A 14 7.33 -2.86 16.41
CA ALA A 14 6.63 -3.34 17.60
C ALA A 14 7.03 -4.75 18.05
N GLY A 15 7.85 -5.47 17.28
CA GLY A 15 8.32 -6.79 17.66
C GLY A 15 9.43 -6.74 18.71
N ASN A 16 9.44 -7.71 19.62
CA ASN A 16 10.58 -7.92 20.53
C ASN A 16 11.78 -8.55 19.79
N LYS A 17 12.92 -8.71 20.48
CA LYS A 17 14.16 -9.21 19.86
C LYS A 17 14.00 -10.62 19.28
N GLU A 18 13.24 -11.47 19.96
CA GLU A 18 13.00 -12.87 19.59
C GLU A 18 12.12 -12.94 18.33
N GLN A 19 11.04 -12.15 18.28
CA GLN A 19 10.16 -12.01 17.12
C GLN A 19 10.92 -11.45 15.92
N GLN A 20 11.69 -10.38 16.10
CA GLN A 20 12.49 -9.79 15.02
C GLN A 20 13.52 -10.80 14.51
N LYS A 21 14.30 -11.44 15.39
CA LYS A 21 15.29 -12.45 15.01
C LYS A 21 14.63 -13.60 14.23
N LYS A 22 13.50 -14.13 14.72
CA LYS A 22 12.81 -15.26 14.09
C LYS A 22 12.20 -14.90 12.74
N TYR A 23 11.40 -13.84 12.66
CA TYR A 23 10.57 -13.58 11.47
C TYR A 23 11.25 -12.68 10.45
N LEU A 24 12.05 -11.70 10.87
CA LEU A 24 12.83 -10.87 9.95
C LEU A 24 14.09 -11.59 9.48
N GLY A 25 14.73 -12.39 10.35
CA GLY A 25 15.91 -13.19 9.99
C GLY A 25 15.63 -14.12 8.79
N ARG A 26 14.50 -14.84 8.81
CA ARG A 26 14.04 -15.69 7.69
C ARG A 26 13.97 -14.96 6.35
N LEU A 27 13.57 -13.68 6.35
CA LEU A 27 13.44 -12.88 5.11
C LEU A 27 14.80 -12.42 4.55
N ILE A 28 15.86 -12.46 5.37
CA ILE A 28 17.24 -12.13 4.98
C ILE A 28 17.97 -13.38 4.50
N GLU A 29 17.72 -14.52 5.15
CA GLU A 29 18.36 -15.81 4.85
C GLU A 29 17.92 -16.39 3.51
N GLU A 30 16.62 -16.30 3.21
CA GLU A 30 16.01 -16.90 2.03
C GLU A 30 15.10 -15.89 1.32
N PRO A 31 14.79 -16.04 0.01
CA PRO A 31 13.93 -15.14 -0.75
C PRO A 31 12.44 -15.31 -0.40
N LEU A 32 12.12 -15.43 0.89
CA LEU A 32 10.78 -15.51 1.43
C LEU A 32 10.11 -14.12 1.42
N VAL A 33 8.79 -14.12 1.46
CA VAL A 33 7.99 -12.88 1.49
C VAL A 33 7.00 -12.91 2.64
N ALA A 34 6.58 -11.72 3.07
CA ALA A 34 5.55 -11.52 4.08
C ALA A 34 4.34 -10.81 3.47
N ALA A 35 3.21 -10.87 4.17
CA ALA A 35 1.97 -10.22 3.79
C ALA A 35 1.30 -9.50 4.97
N TYR A 36 0.42 -8.55 4.68
CA TYR A 36 -0.24 -7.68 5.66
C TYR A 36 -1.75 -7.84 5.59
N CYS A 37 -2.34 -8.44 6.62
CA CYS A 37 -3.72 -8.88 6.68
C CYS A 37 -4.58 -7.98 7.57
N VAL A 38 -5.10 -6.90 6.98
CA VAL A 38 -6.01 -5.96 7.67
C VAL A 38 -7.38 -5.92 7.02
N THR A 39 -7.42 -5.61 5.72
CA THR A 39 -8.65 -5.44 4.95
C THR A 39 -9.51 -6.70 4.94
N GLU A 40 -10.82 -6.49 5.01
CA GLU A 40 -11.87 -7.51 5.00
C GLU A 40 -12.87 -7.22 3.90
N PRO A 41 -13.70 -8.19 3.48
CA PRO A 41 -14.76 -7.96 2.51
C PRO A 41 -15.67 -6.76 2.87
N GLY A 42 -15.98 -6.59 4.16
CA GLY A 42 -16.84 -5.52 4.67
C GLY A 42 -16.10 -4.27 5.17
N ALA A 43 -14.77 -4.25 5.22
CA ALA A 43 -14.01 -3.16 5.84
C ALA A 43 -12.62 -2.97 5.22
N GLY A 44 -12.42 -1.83 4.54
CA GLY A 44 -11.13 -1.41 3.98
C GLY A 44 -10.68 -0.07 4.55
N SER A 45 -11.26 1.03 4.05
CA SER A 45 -10.99 2.39 4.55
C SER A 45 -11.32 2.54 6.04
N ASP A 46 -12.40 1.91 6.50
CA ASP A 46 -12.77 1.84 7.91
C ASP A 46 -12.10 0.65 8.60
N VAL A 47 -10.82 0.78 8.93
CA VAL A 47 -10.06 -0.27 9.64
C VAL A 47 -10.68 -0.59 11.00
N ASN A 48 -11.36 0.35 11.64
CA ASN A 48 -12.05 0.11 12.92
C ASN A 48 -13.31 -0.77 12.75
N GLY A 49 -13.81 -0.92 11.52
CA GLY A 49 -14.95 -1.77 11.17
C GLY A 49 -14.61 -3.27 11.04
N VAL A 50 -13.32 -3.64 11.08
CA VAL A 50 -12.80 -5.01 10.99
C VAL A 50 -13.45 -5.94 12.03
N LYS A 51 -13.84 -7.15 11.61
CA LYS A 51 -14.62 -8.15 12.35
C LYS A 51 -13.89 -9.46 12.63
N THR A 52 -12.77 -9.75 11.97
CA THR A 52 -11.91 -10.88 12.34
C THR A 52 -11.61 -10.82 13.83
N ARG A 53 -11.90 -11.89 14.55
CA ARG A 53 -11.81 -11.97 16.01
C ARG A 53 -10.69 -12.88 16.44
N ALA A 54 -10.03 -12.53 17.54
CA ALA A 54 -9.09 -13.41 18.22
C ALA A 54 -9.48 -13.50 19.70
N GLU A 55 -9.72 -14.72 20.19
CA GLU A 55 -10.13 -15.01 21.56
C GLU A 55 -9.02 -15.72 22.31
N LYS A 56 -8.67 -15.24 23.51
CA LYS A 56 -7.62 -15.84 24.32
C LYS A 56 -8.11 -17.16 24.95
N LYS A 57 -7.36 -18.24 24.75
CA LYS A 57 -7.60 -19.56 25.39
C LYS A 57 -6.30 -20.07 26.00
N GLY A 58 -6.13 -19.84 27.31
CA GLY A 58 -4.91 -20.17 28.02
C GLY A 58 -3.71 -19.37 27.49
N ASP A 59 -2.72 -20.08 26.96
CA ASP A 59 -1.48 -19.51 26.41
C ASP A 59 -1.54 -19.25 24.90
N GLU A 60 -2.69 -19.46 24.27
CA GLU A 60 -2.91 -19.26 22.82
C GLU A 60 -4.08 -18.30 22.56
N TRP A 61 -4.18 -17.88 21.30
CA TRP A 61 -5.32 -17.17 20.74
C TRP A 61 -5.98 -18.01 19.66
N ILE A 62 -7.31 -18.02 19.63
CA ILE A 62 -8.09 -18.64 18.56
C ILE A 62 -8.60 -17.56 17.63
N LEU A 63 -8.12 -17.56 16.40
CA LEU A 63 -8.43 -16.58 15.38
C LEU A 63 -9.50 -17.11 14.43
N ASN A 64 -10.54 -16.31 14.19
CA ASN A 64 -11.61 -16.60 13.25
C ASN A 64 -11.97 -15.36 12.41
N GLY A 65 -12.01 -15.51 11.10
CA GLY A 65 -12.45 -14.45 10.20
C GLY A 65 -11.97 -14.61 8.76
N GLN A 66 -12.19 -13.58 7.97
CA GLN A 66 -11.80 -13.54 6.56
C GLN A 66 -11.17 -12.20 6.23
N LYS A 67 -10.01 -12.26 5.58
CA LYS A 67 -9.28 -11.12 5.04
C LYS A 67 -9.38 -11.11 3.53
N MET A 68 -9.31 -9.92 2.94
CA MET A 68 -9.49 -9.72 1.50
C MET A 68 -8.49 -8.73 0.93
N TRP A 69 -8.14 -8.93 -0.34
CA TRP A 69 -7.18 -8.12 -1.09
C TRP A 69 -5.76 -8.17 -0.55
N ILE A 70 -5.34 -9.35 -0.07
CA ILE A 70 -4.03 -9.53 0.55
C ILE A 70 -2.98 -9.79 -0.53
N THR A 71 -2.11 -8.79 -0.75
CA THR A 71 -0.93 -8.95 -1.60
C THR A 71 0.05 -9.96 -0.98
N ASN A 72 0.65 -10.82 -1.82
CA ASN A 72 1.43 -12.00 -1.44
C ASN A 72 0.61 -13.07 -0.69
N GLY A 73 -0.72 -13.01 -0.70
CA GLY A 73 -1.56 -13.85 0.15
C GLY A 73 -1.33 -15.35 0.00
N GLY A 74 -1.06 -15.83 -1.22
CA GLY A 74 -0.82 -17.24 -1.51
C GLY A 74 0.64 -17.69 -1.39
N VAL A 75 1.59 -16.76 -1.28
CA VAL A 75 3.04 -17.02 -1.36
C VAL A 75 3.83 -16.56 -0.12
N ALA A 76 3.20 -15.84 0.80
CA ALA A 76 3.87 -15.37 2.01
C ALA A 76 4.24 -16.51 2.97
N ASN A 77 5.42 -16.44 3.59
CA ASN A 77 5.82 -17.34 4.66
C ASN A 77 5.02 -17.06 5.95
N TRP A 78 4.75 -15.79 6.22
CA TRP A 78 3.99 -15.34 7.37
C TRP A 78 3.25 -14.03 7.10
N TYR A 79 2.24 -13.78 7.92
CA TYR A 79 1.35 -12.63 7.86
C TYR A 79 1.52 -11.77 9.11
N PHE A 80 1.59 -10.45 8.96
CA PHE A 80 1.03 -9.58 10.00
C PHE A 80 -0.50 -9.65 9.89
N LEU A 81 -1.20 -9.80 11.02
CA LEU A 81 -2.65 -9.84 11.05
C LEU A 81 -3.23 -8.95 12.15
N LEU A 82 -4.22 -8.14 11.80
CA LEU A 82 -5.00 -7.35 12.76
C LEU A 82 -6.35 -8.02 13.02
N ALA A 83 -6.61 -8.34 14.28
CA ALA A 83 -7.88 -8.90 14.74
C ALA A 83 -8.44 -8.12 15.93
N ARG A 84 -9.76 -8.10 16.06
CA ARG A 84 -10.46 -7.57 17.23
C ARG A 84 -10.34 -8.57 18.37
N THR A 85 -9.77 -8.13 19.49
CA THR A 85 -9.63 -8.95 20.71
C THR A 85 -10.54 -8.45 21.83
N ASN A 86 -10.97 -7.18 21.80
CA ASN A 86 -11.95 -6.69 22.74
C ASN A 86 -13.38 -6.90 22.20
N PRO A 87 -14.22 -7.71 22.85
CA PRO A 87 -15.58 -7.98 22.39
C PRO A 87 -16.54 -6.79 22.60
N ASP A 88 -16.20 -5.82 23.46
CA ASP A 88 -17.05 -4.64 23.68
C ASP A 88 -17.11 -3.80 22.40
N PRO A 89 -18.29 -3.61 21.77
CA PRO A 89 -18.45 -2.78 20.57
C PRO A 89 -18.10 -1.30 20.83
N LYS A 90 -18.15 -0.84 22.09
CA LYS A 90 -17.82 0.54 22.50
C LYS A 90 -16.34 0.73 22.80
N ALA A 91 -15.54 -0.34 22.80
CA ALA A 91 -14.11 -0.23 23.04
C ALA A 91 -13.47 0.72 22.02
N PRO A 92 -12.65 1.70 22.46
CA PRO A 92 -11.98 2.61 21.54
C PRO A 92 -11.02 1.83 20.65
N ALA A 93 -10.85 2.27 19.40
CA ALA A 93 -9.98 1.62 18.42
C ALA A 93 -8.56 1.37 18.96
N SER A 94 -8.04 2.29 19.77
CA SER A 94 -6.72 2.20 20.41
C SER A 94 -6.54 1.08 21.43
N LYS A 95 -7.62 0.36 21.80
CA LYS A 95 -7.61 -0.78 22.73
C LYS A 95 -8.37 -2.01 22.19
N ALA A 96 -9.07 -1.89 21.06
CA ALA A 96 -9.97 -2.94 20.59
C ALA A 96 -9.29 -4.07 19.81
N PHE A 97 -8.08 -3.82 19.28
CA PHE A 97 -7.43 -4.71 18.32
C PHE A 97 -6.04 -5.13 18.78
N THR A 98 -5.64 -6.33 18.39
CA THR A 98 -4.30 -6.87 18.62
C THR A 98 -3.65 -7.23 17.30
N GLY A 99 -2.35 -6.97 17.19
CA GLY A 99 -1.53 -7.35 16.04
C GLY A 99 -0.83 -8.68 16.30
N PHE A 100 -0.90 -9.58 15.34
CA PHE A 100 -0.34 -10.93 15.42
C PHE A 100 0.63 -11.18 14.27
N ILE A 101 1.64 -12.02 14.51
CA ILE A 101 2.37 -12.72 13.46
C ILE A 101 1.70 -14.10 13.28
N VAL A 102 1.27 -14.43 12.08
CA VAL A 102 0.60 -15.71 11.77
C VAL A 102 1.40 -16.43 10.69
N GLU A 103 1.92 -17.62 10.98
CA GLU A 103 2.62 -18.41 9.95
C GLU A 103 1.60 -19.01 8.98
N ARG A 104 1.94 -19.06 7.68
CA ARG A 104 1.01 -19.56 6.65
C ARG A 104 0.62 -21.01 6.85
N GLU A 105 1.53 -21.80 7.40
CA GLU A 105 1.33 -23.23 7.62
C GLU A 105 0.58 -23.55 8.92
N PHE A 106 0.13 -22.54 9.68
CA PHE A 106 -0.71 -22.80 10.85
C PHE A 106 -2.04 -23.45 10.42
N PRO A 107 -2.47 -24.55 11.08
CA PRO A 107 -3.75 -25.19 10.77
C PRO A 107 -4.91 -24.18 10.84
N GLY A 108 -5.80 -24.24 9.85
CA GLY A 108 -6.96 -23.34 9.72
C GLY A 108 -6.72 -22.09 8.87
N VAL A 109 -5.48 -21.84 8.42
CA VAL A 109 -5.16 -20.76 7.46
C VAL A 109 -5.36 -21.26 6.04
N THR A 110 -6.28 -20.64 5.30
CA THR A 110 -6.61 -21.05 3.92
C THR A 110 -6.54 -19.87 2.96
N PRO A 111 -5.44 -19.71 2.19
CA PRO A 111 -5.41 -18.77 1.08
C PRO A 111 -6.39 -19.17 -0.03
N GLY A 112 -7.21 -18.23 -0.48
CA GLY A 112 -8.18 -18.45 -1.55
C GLY A 112 -7.54 -18.53 -2.94
N ARG A 113 -8.37 -18.39 -3.99
CA ARG A 113 -7.89 -18.25 -5.37
C ARG A 113 -7.11 -16.94 -5.57
N LYS A 114 -6.30 -16.88 -6.63
CA LYS A 114 -5.72 -15.62 -7.12
C LYS A 114 -6.82 -14.78 -7.77
N GLU A 115 -6.96 -13.53 -7.35
CA GLU A 115 -7.90 -12.59 -7.96
C GLU A 115 -7.40 -12.04 -9.30
N ILE A 116 -8.32 -11.83 -10.25
CA ILE A 116 -8.04 -11.31 -11.59
C ILE A 116 -8.37 -9.81 -11.61
N ASN A 117 -7.35 -9.00 -11.35
CA ASN A 117 -7.47 -7.55 -11.29
C ASN A 117 -7.15 -6.88 -12.64
N MET A 118 -7.58 -5.61 -12.78
CA MET A 118 -7.33 -4.80 -13.98
C MET A 118 -5.82 -4.59 -14.26
N GLY A 119 -5.06 -4.23 -13.22
CA GLY A 119 -3.62 -3.92 -13.29
C GLY A 119 -2.83 -4.70 -12.24
N GLN A 120 -1.50 -4.58 -12.29
CA GLN A 120 -0.53 -5.30 -11.46
C GLN A 120 -0.76 -6.83 -11.46
N ARG A 121 -1.18 -7.38 -12.60
CA ARG A 121 -1.70 -8.77 -12.73
C ARG A 121 -0.71 -9.86 -12.29
N CYS A 122 0.59 -9.62 -12.39
CA CYS A 122 1.60 -10.57 -11.91
C CYS A 122 1.64 -10.66 -10.38
N SER A 123 1.24 -9.61 -9.67
CA SER A 123 1.13 -9.60 -8.20
C SER A 123 0.11 -10.64 -7.73
N ASP A 124 0.46 -11.40 -6.69
CA ASP A 124 -0.47 -12.33 -6.07
C ASP A 124 -1.36 -11.58 -5.08
N THR A 125 -2.68 -11.57 -5.32
CA THR A 125 -3.67 -10.93 -4.45
C THR A 125 -4.80 -11.90 -4.21
N ARG A 126 -5.14 -12.14 -2.93
CA ARG A 126 -6.10 -13.19 -2.53
C ARG A 126 -6.98 -12.77 -1.37
N GLY A 127 -8.12 -13.44 -1.23
CA GLY A 127 -8.76 -13.60 0.08
C GLY A 127 -8.03 -14.66 0.91
N ILE A 128 -8.12 -14.55 2.23
CA ILE A 128 -7.57 -15.55 3.17
C ILE A 128 -8.59 -15.79 4.27
N THR A 129 -8.95 -17.06 4.48
CA THR A 129 -9.85 -17.48 5.54
C THR A 129 -9.03 -18.02 6.71
N PHE A 130 -9.46 -17.69 7.93
CA PHE A 130 -8.90 -18.17 9.19
C PHE A 130 -10.03 -18.84 9.97
N GLU A 131 -9.94 -20.16 10.15
CA GLU A 131 -10.92 -20.98 10.89
C GLU A 131 -10.23 -21.65 12.07
N ASP A 132 -10.58 -21.24 13.28
CA ASP A 132 -10.02 -21.74 14.55
C ASP A 132 -8.48 -21.81 14.58
N VAL A 133 -7.82 -20.84 13.94
CA VAL A 133 -6.35 -20.78 13.86
C VAL A 133 -5.79 -20.48 15.24
N ARG A 134 -4.95 -21.40 15.74
CA ARG A 134 -4.24 -21.27 17.01
C ARG A 134 -2.98 -20.44 16.84
N ILE A 135 -2.88 -19.34 17.57
CA ILE A 135 -1.72 -18.44 17.55
C ILE A 135 -1.09 -18.42 18.94
N PRO A 136 0.19 -18.79 19.08
CA PRO A 136 0.87 -18.72 20.37
C PRO A 136 0.95 -17.30 20.94
N LYS A 137 0.93 -17.15 22.27
CA LYS A 137 1.02 -15.81 22.91
C LYS A 137 2.28 -15.04 22.53
N GLU A 138 3.39 -15.71 22.23
CA GLU A 138 4.64 -15.09 21.80
C GLU A 138 4.57 -14.47 20.41
N ASN A 139 3.52 -14.73 19.63
CA ASN A 139 3.28 -14.11 18.33
C ASN A 139 2.47 -12.81 18.41
N VAL A 140 2.08 -12.37 19.61
CA VAL A 140 1.44 -11.07 19.84
C VAL A 140 2.48 -9.94 19.75
N LEU A 141 2.25 -8.95 18.89
CA LEU A 141 3.10 -7.79 18.77
C LEU A 141 2.76 -6.74 19.84
N LEU A 142 3.77 -6.35 20.63
CA LEU A 142 3.73 -5.40 21.75
C LEU A 142 2.81 -5.78 22.92
N GLY A 143 1.57 -6.20 22.66
CA GLY A 143 0.59 -6.60 23.66
C GLY A 143 -0.84 -6.51 23.16
N GLU A 144 -1.76 -7.06 23.96
CA GLU A 144 -3.20 -6.99 23.67
C GLU A 144 -3.67 -5.52 23.62
N GLY A 145 -4.49 -5.18 22.60
CA GLY A 145 -5.02 -3.84 22.40
C GLY A 145 -4.09 -2.88 21.65
N ALA A 146 -2.82 -3.24 21.42
CA ALA A 146 -1.86 -2.38 20.72
C ALA A 146 -1.99 -2.38 19.19
N GLY A 147 -2.81 -3.27 18.62
CA GLY A 147 -2.83 -3.57 17.19
C GLY A 147 -3.16 -2.37 16.30
N PHE A 148 -4.13 -1.54 16.70
CA PHE A 148 -4.52 -0.38 15.88
C PHE A 148 -3.40 0.66 15.77
N LYS A 149 -2.67 0.90 16.87
CA LYS A 149 -1.50 1.80 16.87
C LYS A 149 -0.40 1.26 15.95
N ILE A 150 -0.14 -0.05 15.98
CA ILE A 150 0.86 -0.70 15.12
C ILE A 150 0.47 -0.58 13.65
N ALA A 151 -0.79 -0.87 13.31
CA ALA A 151 -1.31 -0.75 11.95
C ALA A 151 -1.21 0.69 11.42
N MET A 152 -1.60 1.69 12.22
CA MET A 152 -1.50 3.10 11.81
C MET A 152 -0.04 3.57 11.71
N GLY A 153 0.82 3.20 12.66
CA GLY A 153 2.25 3.54 12.63
C GLY A 153 3.02 2.86 11.50
N THR A 154 2.51 1.74 10.99
CA THR A 154 3.06 1.08 9.79
C THR A 154 2.92 1.98 8.56
N PHE A 155 1.78 2.63 8.37
CA PHE A 155 1.53 3.50 7.22
C PHE A 155 2.44 4.72 7.15
N ASP A 156 2.93 5.22 8.29
CA ASP A 156 3.90 6.32 8.33
C ASP A 156 5.23 5.91 7.65
N LYS A 157 5.60 4.62 7.69
CA LYS A 157 6.80 4.09 7.03
C LYS A 157 6.53 3.56 5.61
N THR A 158 5.32 3.10 5.30
CA THR A 158 5.04 2.41 4.03
C THR A 158 4.45 3.29 2.95
N ARG A 159 3.77 4.40 3.29
CA ARG A 159 3.14 5.27 2.27
C ARG A 159 4.14 6.01 1.38
N ALA A 160 5.31 6.37 1.89
CA ALA A 160 6.35 7.02 1.07
C ALA A 160 6.90 6.08 -0.02
N PRO A 161 7.25 4.81 0.28
CA PRO A 161 7.53 3.79 -0.74
C PRO A 161 6.41 3.62 -1.80
N VAL A 162 5.15 3.59 -1.39
CA VAL A 162 4.01 3.48 -2.32
C VAL A 162 3.96 4.68 -3.28
N ALA A 163 4.16 5.87 -2.75
CA ALA A 163 4.24 7.09 -3.55
C ALA A 163 5.44 7.06 -4.51
N ALA A 164 6.59 6.54 -4.07
CA ALA A 164 7.74 6.33 -4.94
C ALA A 164 7.44 5.36 -6.09
N GLY A 165 6.72 4.27 -5.82
CA GLY A 165 6.25 3.34 -6.85
C GLY A 165 5.33 4.01 -7.88
N ALA A 166 4.38 4.83 -7.42
CA ALA A 166 3.50 5.60 -8.30
C ALA A 166 4.29 6.59 -9.18
N THR A 167 5.26 7.31 -8.59
CA THR A 167 6.16 8.21 -9.33
C THR A 167 7.00 7.44 -10.35
N GLY A 168 7.47 6.23 -10.04
CA GLY A 168 8.19 5.37 -10.99
C GLY A 168 7.34 4.98 -12.19
N LEU A 169 6.07 4.63 -11.98
CA LEU A 169 5.12 4.38 -13.06
C LEU A 169 4.89 5.63 -13.91
N ALA A 170 4.67 6.79 -13.26
CA ALA A 170 4.48 8.07 -13.94
C ALA A 170 5.70 8.43 -14.81
N GLN A 171 6.91 8.25 -14.27
CA GLN A 171 8.17 8.45 -14.99
C GLN A 171 8.25 7.55 -16.21
N ARG A 172 7.88 6.26 -16.08
CA ARG A 172 7.87 5.34 -17.22
C ARG A 172 6.89 5.80 -18.30
N ALA A 173 5.68 6.20 -17.92
CA ALA A 173 4.67 6.71 -18.87
C ALA A 173 5.18 7.96 -19.61
N PHE A 174 5.77 8.91 -18.88
CA PHE A 174 6.38 10.11 -19.44
C PHE A 174 7.54 9.80 -20.40
N THR A 175 8.43 8.89 -20.05
CA THR A 175 9.56 8.50 -20.91
C THR A 175 9.09 7.85 -22.22
N GLU A 176 8.14 6.91 -22.15
CA GLU A 176 7.58 6.27 -23.36
C GLU A 176 6.87 7.29 -24.26
N ALA A 177 6.03 8.16 -23.66
CA ALA A 177 5.32 9.22 -24.39
C ALA A 177 6.27 10.20 -25.08
N THR A 178 7.32 10.63 -24.38
CA THR A 178 8.34 11.54 -24.92
C THR A 178 9.07 10.90 -26.10
N LYS A 179 9.53 9.65 -25.93
CA LYS A 179 10.22 8.92 -27.00
C LYS A 179 9.33 8.80 -28.25
N TYR A 180 8.09 8.34 -28.06
CA TYR A 180 7.17 8.19 -29.18
C TYR A 180 6.84 9.52 -29.86
N ALA A 181 6.70 10.60 -29.08
CA ALA A 181 6.38 11.93 -29.61
C ALA A 181 7.50 12.51 -30.48
N LEU A 182 8.75 12.15 -30.21
CA LEU A 182 9.92 12.57 -30.99
C LEU A 182 10.08 11.76 -32.29
N GLU A 183 9.60 10.53 -32.33
CA GLU A 183 9.70 9.64 -33.50
C GLU A 183 8.48 9.74 -34.43
N ARG A 184 7.27 9.74 -33.87
CA ARG A 184 6.02 9.76 -34.64
C ARG A 184 5.83 11.10 -35.32
N LYS A 185 5.58 11.09 -36.63
CA LYS A 185 5.22 12.30 -37.40
C LYS A 185 3.73 12.38 -37.69
N ALA A 186 3.19 13.59 -37.63
CA ALA A 186 1.88 13.94 -38.15
C ALA A 186 1.95 15.37 -38.69
N PHE A 187 1.27 15.66 -39.80
CA PHE A 187 1.36 16.95 -40.49
C PHE A 187 2.81 17.34 -40.83
N GLY A 188 3.61 16.36 -41.27
CA GLY A 188 4.99 16.57 -41.76
C GLY A 188 6.09 16.68 -40.70
N VAL A 189 5.74 16.82 -39.42
CA VAL A 189 6.69 17.05 -38.32
C VAL A 189 6.50 16.05 -37.17
N PRO A 190 7.54 15.80 -36.33
CA PRO A 190 7.37 15.01 -35.10
C PRO A 190 6.25 15.58 -34.24
N ILE A 191 5.41 14.72 -33.65
CA ILE A 191 4.24 15.19 -32.91
C ILE A 191 4.61 16.02 -31.67
N ALA A 192 5.82 15.85 -31.14
CA ALA A 192 6.37 16.68 -30.07
C ALA A 192 6.45 18.19 -30.42
N THR A 193 6.46 18.57 -31.71
CA THR A 193 6.47 20.00 -32.11
C THR A 193 5.09 20.64 -32.08
N HIS A 194 4.02 19.84 -32.01
CA HIS A 194 2.66 20.37 -31.88
C HIS A 194 2.47 20.86 -30.45
N GLN A 195 2.12 22.15 -30.30
CA GLN A 195 2.05 22.82 -28.99
C GLN A 195 1.20 22.06 -27.96
N ALA A 196 0.07 21.49 -28.38
CA ALA A 196 -0.79 20.70 -27.50
C ALA A 196 -0.06 19.47 -26.92
N VAL A 197 0.74 18.75 -27.72
CA VAL A 197 1.54 17.60 -27.25
C VAL A 197 2.70 18.07 -26.38
N ALA A 198 3.38 19.15 -26.76
CA ALA A 198 4.45 19.73 -25.96
C ALA A 198 3.98 20.14 -24.56
N PHE A 199 2.78 20.72 -24.44
CA PHE A 199 2.18 21.09 -23.16
C PHE A 199 1.83 19.86 -22.31
N MET A 200 1.30 18.79 -22.92
CA MET A 200 1.08 17.53 -22.21
C MET A 200 2.40 16.98 -21.63
N LEU A 201 3.47 16.95 -22.42
CA LEU A 201 4.79 16.49 -21.95
C LEU A 201 5.34 17.36 -20.82
N ALA A 202 5.16 18.68 -20.89
CA ALA A 202 5.55 19.60 -19.81
C ALA A 202 4.78 19.33 -18.50
N GLU A 203 3.46 19.16 -18.57
CA GLU A 203 2.63 18.84 -17.39
C GLU A 203 2.98 17.47 -16.78
N MET A 204 3.28 16.48 -17.62
CA MET A 204 3.78 15.17 -17.15
C MET A 204 5.11 15.33 -16.40
N ALA A 205 6.05 16.11 -16.93
CA ALA A 205 7.33 16.37 -16.29
C ALA A 205 7.16 17.06 -14.92
N ILE A 206 6.32 18.10 -14.85
CA ILE A 206 5.99 18.79 -13.59
C ILE A 206 5.42 17.82 -12.56
N GLY A 207 4.45 16.99 -12.95
CA GLY A 207 3.86 15.99 -12.06
C GLY A 207 4.88 14.98 -11.54
N VAL A 208 5.75 14.47 -12.41
CA VAL A 208 6.80 13.51 -12.04
C VAL A 208 7.79 14.13 -11.06
N GLU A 209 8.32 15.32 -11.34
CA GLU A 209 9.29 15.98 -10.44
C GLU A 209 8.68 16.34 -9.09
N THR A 210 7.47 16.91 -9.08
CA THR A 210 6.80 17.31 -7.83
C THR A 210 6.41 16.11 -6.98
N SER A 211 5.93 15.01 -7.60
CA SER A 211 5.64 13.78 -6.87
C SER A 211 6.91 13.15 -6.28
N ARG A 212 8.04 13.23 -6.99
CA ARG A 212 9.34 12.76 -6.51
C ARG A 212 9.78 13.48 -5.25
N LEU A 213 9.77 14.81 -5.28
CA LEU A 213 10.13 15.63 -4.15
C LEU A 213 9.21 15.39 -2.94
N ALA A 214 7.91 15.18 -3.18
CA ALA A 214 6.95 14.92 -2.12
C ALA A 214 7.24 13.62 -1.36
N TRP A 215 7.49 12.50 -2.07
CA TRP A 215 7.79 11.24 -1.38
C TRP A 215 9.17 11.25 -0.72
N MET A 216 10.16 11.92 -1.31
CA MET A 216 11.49 12.09 -0.70
C MET A 216 11.41 12.88 0.60
N ARG A 217 10.59 13.94 0.65
CA ARG A 217 10.32 14.68 1.88
C ARG A 217 9.68 13.79 2.94
N ALA A 218 8.67 13.01 2.56
CA ALA A 218 7.98 12.11 3.50
C ALA A 218 8.91 11.04 4.07
N ALA A 219 9.77 10.44 3.24
CA ALA A 219 10.79 9.48 3.67
C ALA A 219 11.81 10.13 4.61
N TRP A 220 12.33 11.31 4.25
CA TRP A 220 13.29 12.02 5.08
C TRP A 220 12.74 12.34 6.47
N GLU A 221 11.47 12.76 6.59
CA GLU A 221 10.85 13.04 7.89
C GLU A 221 10.86 11.84 8.84
N VAL A 222 10.52 10.64 8.34
CA VAL A 222 10.48 9.43 9.17
C VAL A 222 11.87 8.91 9.51
N ASP A 223 12.84 9.06 8.61
CA ASP A 223 14.25 8.72 8.87
C ASP A 223 14.87 9.62 9.94
N GLN A 224 14.39 10.85 10.06
CA GLN A 224 14.78 11.77 11.13
C GLN A 224 14.00 11.55 12.45
N GLY A 225 13.23 10.47 12.55
CA GLY A 225 12.46 10.13 13.75
C GLY A 225 11.23 11.03 13.99
N ARG A 226 10.83 11.85 13.01
CA ARG A 226 9.65 12.72 13.12
C ARG A 226 8.43 12.03 12.55
N ARG A 227 7.27 12.30 13.16
CA ARG A 227 5.98 11.83 12.64
C ARG A 227 5.71 12.48 11.29
N ASN A 228 5.59 11.67 10.23
CA ASN A 228 5.48 12.15 8.86
C ASN A 228 4.07 12.03 8.26
N SER A 229 3.04 11.64 9.05
CA SER A 229 1.70 11.29 8.55
C SER A 229 1.10 12.33 7.57
N TYR A 230 1.35 13.62 7.81
CA TYR A 230 0.97 14.72 6.90
C TYR A 230 1.67 14.62 5.54
N TYR A 231 3.00 14.61 5.54
CA TYR A 231 3.81 14.57 4.31
C TYR A 231 3.62 13.25 3.55
N ALA A 232 3.53 12.12 4.26
CA ALA A 232 3.29 10.81 3.66
C ALA A 232 1.94 10.76 2.94
N SER A 233 0.90 11.36 3.52
CA SER A 233 -0.44 11.39 2.91
C SER A 233 -0.49 12.34 1.70
N ILE A 234 0.21 13.49 1.75
CA ILE A 234 0.39 14.38 0.59
C ILE A 234 1.08 13.63 -0.55
N ALA A 235 2.22 13.01 -0.27
CA ALA A 235 3.00 12.28 -1.26
C ALA A 235 2.17 11.19 -1.92
N LYS A 236 1.46 10.38 -1.12
CA LYS A 236 0.64 9.27 -1.64
C LYS A 236 -0.53 9.77 -2.49
N ALA A 237 -1.24 10.82 -2.04
CA ALA A 237 -2.33 11.41 -2.80
C ALA A 237 -1.84 11.99 -4.14
N LEU A 238 -0.81 12.83 -4.11
CA LEU A 238 -0.25 13.49 -5.28
C LEU A 238 0.31 12.47 -6.28
N ALA A 239 1.18 11.57 -5.83
CA ALA A 239 1.83 10.60 -6.72
C ALA A 239 0.81 9.63 -7.35
N GLY A 240 -0.22 9.22 -6.61
CA GLY A 240 -1.31 8.41 -7.16
C GLY A 240 -2.09 9.13 -8.27
N ASP A 241 -2.41 10.40 -8.07
CA ASP A 241 -3.13 11.23 -9.06
C ASP A 241 -2.25 11.50 -10.30
N VAL A 242 -0.98 11.85 -10.09
CA VAL A 242 0.02 12.06 -11.16
C VAL A 242 0.22 10.79 -11.99
N ALA A 243 0.36 9.62 -11.36
CA ALA A 243 0.55 8.36 -12.06
C ALA A 243 -0.63 8.04 -12.99
N ASN A 244 -1.86 8.25 -12.52
CA ASN A 244 -3.06 8.04 -13.33
C ASN A 244 -3.13 9.00 -14.51
N LYS A 245 -2.87 10.30 -14.28
CA LYS A 245 -2.86 11.30 -15.34
C LYS A 245 -1.77 11.02 -16.38
N CYS A 246 -0.53 10.81 -15.96
CA CYS A 246 0.58 10.52 -16.88
C CYS A 246 0.33 9.25 -17.70
N ALA A 247 -0.22 8.20 -17.10
CA ALA A 247 -0.50 6.98 -17.83
C ALA A 247 -1.60 7.17 -18.90
N ALA A 248 -2.66 7.92 -18.57
CA ALA A 248 -3.71 8.25 -19.54
C ALA A 248 -3.19 9.17 -20.66
N ASP A 249 -2.41 10.19 -20.32
CA ASP A 249 -1.79 11.11 -21.29
C ASP A 249 -0.80 10.36 -22.21
N ALA A 250 -0.07 9.37 -21.68
CA ALA A 250 0.81 8.54 -22.49
C ALA A 250 0.03 7.70 -23.51
N VAL A 251 -1.08 7.08 -23.11
CA VAL A 251 -1.99 6.40 -24.07
C VAL A 251 -2.48 7.39 -25.14
N GLN A 252 -2.88 8.60 -24.73
CA GLN A 252 -3.36 9.64 -25.63
C GLN A 252 -2.31 10.08 -26.66
N ILE A 253 -1.05 10.27 -26.24
CA ILE A 253 0.06 10.67 -27.12
C ILE A 253 0.40 9.56 -28.14
N PHE A 254 0.25 8.29 -27.75
CA PHE A 254 0.40 7.17 -28.69
C PHE A 254 -0.77 7.05 -29.68
N GLY A 255 -1.94 7.63 -29.36
CA GLY A 255 -3.15 7.54 -30.16
C GLY A 255 -3.67 6.10 -30.22
N GLY A 256 -4.10 5.63 -31.39
CA GLY A 256 -4.61 4.27 -31.57
C GLY A 256 -3.63 3.16 -31.12
N ASN A 257 -2.32 3.39 -31.31
CA ASN A 257 -1.28 2.47 -30.83
C ASN A 257 -1.26 2.36 -29.31
N GLY A 258 -1.59 3.42 -28.59
CA GLY A 258 -1.59 3.44 -27.13
C GLY A 258 -2.71 2.61 -26.51
N PHE A 259 -3.77 2.32 -27.29
CA PHE A 259 -4.87 1.45 -26.89
C PHE A 259 -4.60 -0.03 -27.17
N ASN A 260 -3.56 -0.34 -27.94
CA ASN A 260 -3.20 -1.69 -28.34
C ASN A 260 -2.17 -2.30 -27.36
N SER A 261 -2.28 -3.61 -27.09
CA SER A 261 -1.44 -4.34 -26.14
C SER A 261 0.01 -4.58 -26.60
N ASP A 262 0.33 -4.30 -27.86
CA ASP A 262 1.70 -4.38 -28.38
C ASP A 262 2.54 -3.19 -27.90
N TYR A 263 1.90 -2.12 -27.41
CA TYR A 263 2.55 -0.94 -26.86
C TYR A 263 2.45 -0.90 -25.32
N PRO A 264 3.45 -0.33 -24.64
CA PRO A 264 3.59 -0.49 -23.19
C PRO A 264 2.59 0.34 -22.37
N VAL A 265 1.98 1.38 -22.95
CA VAL A 265 1.28 2.43 -22.21
C VAL A 265 -0.09 2.02 -21.69
N GLU A 266 -0.79 1.10 -22.35
CA GLU A 266 -2.07 0.56 -21.85
C GLU A 266 -1.89 -0.16 -20.50
N LYS A 267 -0.79 -0.92 -20.38
CA LYS A 267 -0.45 -1.61 -19.14
C LYS A 267 -0.20 -0.61 -18.01
N LEU A 268 0.49 0.49 -18.29
CA LEU A 268 0.75 1.54 -17.31
C LEU A 268 -0.57 2.16 -16.83
N MET A 269 -1.52 2.39 -17.74
CA MET A 269 -2.84 2.95 -17.40
C MET A 269 -3.63 2.01 -16.48
N ARG A 270 -3.66 0.71 -16.79
CA ARG A 270 -4.29 -0.30 -15.92
C ARG A 270 -3.60 -0.39 -14.56
N ASP A 271 -2.28 -0.40 -14.54
CA ASP A 271 -1.48 -0.53 -13.33
C ASP A 271 -1.56 0.72 -12.43
N ALA A 272 -1.69 1.93 -13.01
CA ALA A 272 -1.73 3.18 -12.27
C ALA A 272 -2.93 3.30 -11.33
N LYS A 273 -4.07 2.71 -11.71
CA LYS A 273 -5.33 2.92 -10.98
C LYS A 273 -5.28 2.50 -9.52
N ILE A 274 -4.53 1.44 -9.21
CA ILE A 274 -4.48 0.90 -7.85
C ILE A 274 -3.85 1.87 -6.85
N TYR A 275 -2.97 2.78 -7.30
CA TYR A 275 -2.34 3.78 -6.43
C TYR A 275 -3.33 4.79 -5.83
N GLN A 276 -4.51 4.98 -6.42
CA GLN A 276 -5.59 5.78 -5.84
C GLN A 276 -6.47 5.00 -4.84
N ILE A 277 -6.27 3.69 -4.69
CA ILE A 277 -7.17 2.79 -3.96
C ILE A 277 -6.47 2.17 -2.74
N TYR A 278 -5.44 1.35 -2.95
CA TYR A 278 -4.80 0.60 -1.85
C TYR A 278 -3.97 1.52 -0.93
N GLU A 279 -3.53 1.03 0.23
CA GLU A 279 -2.70 1.82 1.18
C GLU A 279 -3.36 3.16 1.59
N GLY A 280 -4.70 3.15 1.65
CA GLY A 280 -5.57 4.30 1.93
C GLY A 280 -5.96 5.06 0.67
N THR A 281 -7.25 5.08 0.33
CA THR A 281 -7.75 5.70 -0.91
C THR A 281 -7.40 7.17 -1.04
N ALA A 282 -7.49 7.73 -2.25
CA ALA A 282 -7.30 9.15 -2.51
C ALA A 282 -8.13 10.06 -1.58
N GLN A 283 -9.34 9.63 -1.21
CA GLN A 283 -10.23 10.33 -0.27
C GLN A 283 -9.74 10.19 1.18
N ILE A 284 -9.28 9.00 1.58
CA ILE A 284 -8.72 8.80 2.92
C ILE A 284 -7.44 9.60 3.13
N GLN A 285 -6.59 9.72 2.11
CA GLN A 285 -5.42 10.60 2.22
C GLN A 285 -5.84 12.05 2.43
N ARG A 286 -6.83 12.55 1.68
CA ARG A 286 -7.36 13.92 1.84
C ARG A 286 -7.98 14.13 3.23
N LEU A 287 -8.65 13.13 3.79
CA LEU A 287 -9.16 13.16 5.17
C LEU A 287 -8.02 13.28 6.20
N ILE A 288 -6.90 12.57 5.99
CA ILE A 288 -5.75 12.63 6.90
C ILE A 288 -5.06 13.99 6.77
N ILE A 289 -4.86 14.48 5.54
CA ILE A 289 -4.28 15.80 5.27
C ILE A 289 -5.12 16.89 5.94
N SER A 290 -6.44 16.89 5.75
CA SER A 290 -7.32 17.91 6.32
C SER A 290 -7.29 17.93 7.84
N ARG A 291 -7.33 16.76 8.49
CA ARG A 291 -7.23 16.65 9.95
C ARG A 291 -5.90 17.19 10.48
N GLN A 292 -4.79 16.79 9.87
CA GLN A 292 -3.44 17.23 10.27
C GLN A 292 -3.22 18.72 10.00
N LEU A 293 -3.78 19.25 8.91
CA LEU A 293 -3.72 20.68 8.58
C LEU A 293 -4.42 21.52 9.65
N ILE A 294 -5.65 21.14 10.03
CA ILE A 294 -6.44 21.85 11.04
C ILE A 294 -5.75 21.79 12.42
N GLU A 295 -5.31 20.60 12.83
CA GLU A 295 -4.60 20.40 14.11
C GLU A 295 -3.38 21.32 14.24
N ARG A 296 -2.58 21.44 13.17
CA ARG A 296 -1.40 22.33 13.14
C ARG A 296 -1.76 23.79 13.36
N HIS A 297 -2.79 24.29 12.68
CA HIS A 297 -3.21 25.70 12.80
C HIS A 297 -3.79 26.01 14.18
N LEU A 298 -4.54 25.08 14.77
CA LEU A 298 -5.06 25.23 16.14
C LEU A 298 -3.97 25.14 17.20
N SER A 299 -2.90 24.37 16.97
CA SER A 299 -1.78 24.26 17.90
C SER A 299 -0.78 25.44 17.84
N SER A 300 -0.84 26.24 16.78
CA SER A 300 0.01 27.41 16.57
C SER A 300 -0.64 28.75 16.98
N ALA A 301 -1.92 28.72 17.33
CA ALA A 301 -2.69 29.84 17.85
C ALA A 301 -2.76 29.78 19.38
#